data_AF-A0A8E2F0H6-F1
#
_entry.id   AF-A0A8E2F0H6-F1
#
_cell.length_a   1.000
_cell.length_b   1.000
_cell.length_c   1.000
_cell.angle_alpha   90.00
_cell.angle_beta   90.00
_cell.angle_gamma   90.00
#
_symmetry.space_group_name_H-M   'P 1'
#
loop_
_entity.id
_entity.type
_entity.pdbx_description
1 polymer ?
#
loop_
_entity_poly.entity_id
_entity_poly.type
_entity_poly.pdbx_seq_one_letter_code
_entity_poly.pdbx_strand_id
1 'polypeptide(L)'
;MPSLSRAASLQAYRALSGLDFLKLLCGAGKYKQRSEQTHDQVHGPLLADSPPGEVGCLLLGDSMFERFKTTGKHTKLGQVGFPKLLNAGVGGDKTSNVLYRLGAKELYAGLKQRGIKLSILHMGSNDLTPKRGLTAEILDEYGLALETLRRVSPEVVILVTGIFQRKDVGQGLVDQSNLDLQQLVEDFNNLDQTAKVHYIPPDSDVTLDKLVDHAHLNEEAYEIFARTLLRKVDELGLMSQLQADGIDT
;
A
#
# COMPACT_ATOMS: atom_id res chain seq x y z
N MET A 1 -18.09 17.44 8.58
CA MET A 1 -16.70 17.96 8.65
C MET A 1 -15.79 16.89 9.24
N PRO A 2 -15.16 16.06 8.39
CA PRO A 2 -14.14 15.07 8.79
C PRO A 2 -12.68 15.58 8.72
N SER A 3 -12.43 16.77 8.13
CA SER A 3 -11.08 17.24 7.79
C SER A 3 -10.24 17.69 8.98
N LEU A 4 -10.85 18.30 10.01
CA LEU A 4 -10.11 18.81 11.17
C LEU A 4 -9.54 17.68 12.06
N SER A 5 -10.23 16.55 12.20
CA SER A 5 -9.73 15.42 13.01
C SER A 5 -8.58 14.70 12.32
N ARG A 6 -8.64 14.53 11.00
CA ARG A 6 -7.61 13.82 10.22
C ARG A 6 -6.27 14.54 10.21
N ALA A 7 -6.28 15.86 9.97
CA ALA A 7 -5.06 16.67 10.01
C ALA A 7 -4.39 16.62 11.40
N ALA A 8 -5.19 16.62 12.47
CA ALA A 8 -4.70 16.49 13.83
C ALA A 8 -4.06 15.12 14.10
N SER A 9 -4.67 14.02 13.64
CA SER A 9 -4.09 12.67 13.72
C SER A 9 -2.73 12.59 13.02
N LEU A 10 -2.65 13.07 11.78
CA LEU A 10 -1.40 13.06 11.00
C LEU A 10 -0.30 13.91 11.67
N GLN A 11 -0.65 15.10 12.17
CA GLN A 11 0.28 15.95 12.90
C GLN A 11 0.78 15.28 14.19
N ALA A 12 -0.12 14.60 14.92
CA ALA A 12 0.24 13.84 16.12
C ALA A 12 1.22 12.72 15.78
N TYR A 13 0.99 11.94 14.72
CA TYR A 13 1.87 10.84 14.33
C TYR A 13 3.30 11.33 14.02
N ARG A 14 3.44 12.47 13.34
CA ARG A 14 4.74 13.08 13.01
C ARG A 14 5.50 13.59 14.23
N ALA A 15 4.78 14.13 15.21
CA ALA A 15 5.37 14.65 16.43
C ALA A 15 5.89 13.56 17.38
N LEU A 16 5.50 12.29 17.19
CA LEU A 16 5.91 11.19 18.06
C LEU A 16 7.40 10.88 17.92
N SER A 17 8.02 10.60 19.07
CA SER A 17 9.34 9.98 19.15
C SER A 17 9.34 8.62 18.43
N GLY A 18 10.52 8.11 18.04
CA GLY A 18 10.61 6.81 17.38
C GLY A 18 10.02 5.66 18.21
N LEU A 19 10.18 5.71 19.54
CA LEU A 19 9.66 4.70 20.46
C LEU A 19 8.13 4.80 20.59
N ASP A 20 7.60 6.01 20.78
CA ASP A 20 6.15 6.19 20.96
C ASP A 20 5.39 5.96 19.66
N PHE A 21 5.99 6.30 18.52
CA PHE A 21 5.47 5.93 17.21
C PHE A 21 5.38 4.41 17.05
N LEU A 22 6.42 3.66 17.44
CA LEU A 22 6.40 2.20 17.34
C LEU A 22 5.34 1.59 18.27
N LYS A 23 5.17 2.10 19.49
CA LYS A 23 4.09 1.67 20.40
C LYS A 23 2.70 1.90 19.78
N LEU A 24 2.48 3.08 19.19
CA LEU A 24 1.23 3.39 18.50
C LEU A 24 1.00 2.43 17.32
N LEU A 25 2.02 2.23 16.47
CA LEU A 25 1.96 1.33 15.32
C LEU A 25 1.60 -0.10 15.74
N CYS A 26 2.25 -0.63 16.77
CA CYS A 26 1.93 -1.96 17.31
C CYS A 26 0.52 -2.02 17.90
N GLY A 27 0.07 -0.98 18.61
CA GLY A 27 -1.26 -0.92 19.22
C GLY A 27 -2.41 -0.79 18.22
N ALA A 28 -2.17 -0.15 17.07
CA ALA A 28 -3.16 -0.03 16.00
C ALA A 28 -3.29 -1.32 15.17
N GLY A 29 -2.26 -2.16 15.17
CA GLY A 29 -2.25 -3.42 14.46
C GLY A 29 -3.24 -4.45 15.03
N LYS A 30 -4.05 -5.07 14.17
CA LYS A 30 -4.93 -6.18 14.55
C LYS A 30 -4.39 -7.51 13.99
N TYR A 31 -4.18 -8.48 14.89
CA TYR A 31 -3.72 -9.82 14.53
C TYR A 31 -4.66 -10.47 13.51
N LYS A 32 -4.04 -11.18 12.57
CA LYS A 32 -4.71 -12.11 11.67
C LYS A 32 -3.72 -13.22 11.29
N GLN A 33 -4.15 -14.46 11.47
CA GLN A 33 -3.30 -15.65 11.29
C GLN A 33 -2.60 -15.67 9.92
N ARG A 34 -3.32 -15.39 8.83
CA ARG A 34 -2.74 -15.37 7.48
C ARG A 34 -1.66 -14.28 7.34
N SER A 35 -1.87 -13.11 7.94
CA SER A 35 -0.91 -12.00 7.90
C SER A 35 0.36 -12.33 8.65
N GLU A 36 0.24 -12.97 9.82
CA GLU A 36 1.36 -13.50 10.58
C GLU A 36 2.13 -14.57 9.79
N GLN A 37 1.44 -15.62 9.36
CA GLN A 37 2.07 -16.73 8.63
C GLN A 37 2.77 -16.27 7.36
N THR A 38 2.14 -15.39 6.57
CA THR A 38 2.76 -14.88 5.34
C THR A 38 3.99 -14.03 5.64
N HIS A 39 3.96 -13.24 6.72
CA HIS A 39 5.15 -12.50 7.13
C HIS A 39 6.27 -13.47 7.57
N ASP A 40 5.99 -14.38 8.48
CA ASP A 40 6.99 -15.26 9.09
C ASP A 40 7.61 -16.25 8.08
N GLN A 41 6.84 -16.68 7.09
CA GLN A 41 7.28 -17.66 6.11
C GLN A 41 7.84 -17.02 4.83
N VAL A 42 7.52 -15.75 4.55
CA VAL A 42 7.88 -15.10 3.28
C VAL A 42 8.58 -13.76 3.50
N HIS A 43 7.91 -12.76 4.05
CA HIS A 43 8.46 -11.39 4.06
C HIS A 43 9.67 -11.23 4.99
N GLY A 44 9.59 -11.79 6.21
CA GLY A 44 10.67 -11.77 7.20
C GLY A 44 11.93 -12.47 6.68
N PRO A 45 11.84 -13.73 6.22
CA PRO A 45 12.98 -14.44 5.64
C PRO A 45 13.63 -13.71 4.45
N LEU A 46 12.84 -13.20 3.49
CA LEU A 46 13.39 -12.44 2.34
C LEU A 46 14.21 -11.23 2.80
N LEU A 47 13.72 -10.50 3.81
CA LEU A 47 14.46 -9.36 4.36
C LEU A 47 15.70 -9.80 5.16
N ALA A 48 15.62 -10.89 5.92
CA ALA A 48 16.75 -11.40 6.69
C ALA A 48 17.92 -11.84 5.79
N ASP A 49 17.61 -12.43 4.63
CA ASP A 49 18.59 -13.00 3.71
C ASP A 49 19.19 -11.97 2.73
N SER A 50 18.66 -10.74 2.68
CA SER A 50 19.10 -9.69 1.76
C SER A 50 20.02 -8.66 2.41
N PRO A 51 21.09 -8.23 1.72
CA PRO A 51 21.88 -7.06 2.09
C PRO A 51 21.06 -5.78 2.30
N PRO A 52 21.56 -4.83 3.10
CA PRO A 52 21.04 -3.46 3.13
C PRO A 52 21.07 -2.81 1.75
N GLY A 53 20.08 -1.96 1.44
CA GLY A 53 20.04 -1.16 0.20
C GLY A 53 19.52 -1.86 -1.06
N GLU A 54 19.12 -3.13 -0.98
CA GLU A 54 18.81 -3.94 -2.17
C GLU A 54 17.34 -3.86 -2.63
N VAL A 55 16.42 -3.44 -1.76
CA VAL A 55 14.99 -3.34 -2.10
C VAL A 55 14.69 -1.90 -2.54
N GLY A 56 14.63 -1.71 -3.86
CA GLY A 56 14.29 -0.40 -4.45
C GLY A 56 12.80 -0.09 -4.40
N CYS A 57 11.95 -1.13 -4.52
CA CYS A 57 10.50 -1.00 -4.59
C CYS A 57 9.76 -1.92 -3.59
N LEU A 58 8.75 -1.37 -2.91
CA LEU A 58 7.84 -2.10 -2.03
C LEU A 58 6.41 -2.06 -2.59
N LEU A 59 5.78 -3.22 -2.79
CA LEU A 59 4.32 -3.31 -2.90
C LEU A 59 3.75 -3.71 -1.54
N LEU A 60 2.98 -2.83 -0.90
CA LEU A 60 2.41 -3.07 0.42
C LEU A 60 0.89 -3.06 0.34
N GLY A 61 0.24 -4.13 0.78
CA GLY A 61 -1.21 -4.15 0.67
C GLY A 61 -1.87 -5.49 0.91
N ASP A 62 -3.02 -5.64 0.25
CA ASP A 62 -3.90 -6.79 0.36
C ASP A 62 -3.70 -7.82 -0.78
N SER A 63 -4.76 -8.59 -1.05
CA SER A 63 -4.85 -9.57 -2.13
C SER A 63 -4.49 -9.03 -3.51
N MET A 64 -4.76 -7.75 -3.84
CA MET A 64 -4.46 -7.25 -5.18
C MET A 64 -2.96 -7.25 -5.45
N PHE A 65 -2.15 -6.91 -4.45
CA PHE A 65 -0.71 -7.06 -4.59
C PHE A 65 -0.24 -8.49 -4.44
N GLU A 66 -0.80 -9.28 -3.51
CA GLU A 66 -0.43 -10.71 -3.40
C GLU A 66 -0.58 -11.43 -4.75
N ARG A 67 -1.66 -11.14 -5.49
CA ARG A 67 -2.00 -11.82 -6.73
C ARG A 67 -1.23 -11.35 -7.96
N PHE A 68 -0.36 -10.35 -7.87
CA PHE A 68 0.71 -10.18 -8.88
C PHE A 68 1.62 -11.40 -8.97
N LYS A 69 1.74 -12.19 -7.89
CA LYS A 69 2.49 -13.47 -7.88
C LYS A 69 1.76 -14.61 -8.61
N THR A 70 0.46 -14.44 -8.89
CA THR A 70 -0.40 -15.50 -9.46
C THR A 70 -1.13 -15.01 -10.71
N THR A 71 -2.31 -14.40 -10.58
CA THR A 71 -3.11 -13.93 -11.72
C THR A 71 -2.38 -12.85 -12.52
N GLY A 72 -1.65 -11.96 -11.84
CA GLY A 72 -0.84 -10.91 -12.48
C GLY A 72 0.58 -11.32 -12.86
N LYS A 73 0.95 -12.62 -12.78
CA LYS A 73 2.35 -13.07 -12.94
C LYS A 73 2.98 -12.77 -14.32
N HIS A 74 2.15 -12.56 -15.33
CA HIS A 74 2.59 -12.25 -16.69
C HIS A 74 2.72 -10.75 -16.96
N THR A 75 2.26 -9.91 -16.02
CA THR A 75 2.48 -8.47 -16.09
C THR A 75 3.94 -8.15 -15.77
N LYS A 76 4.43 -7.00 -16.24
CA LYS A 76 5.80 -6.54 -15.93
C LYS A 76 6.07 -6.48 -14.43
N LEU A 77 5.14 -5.96 -13.63
CA LEU A 77 5.27 -5.92 -12.17
C LEU A 77 5.25 -7.33 -11.55
N GLY A 78 4.47 -8.27 -12.10
CA GLY A 78 4.43 -9.66 -11.63
C GLY A 78 5.69 -10.45 -11.95
N GLN A 79 6.44 -10.03 -12.98
CA GLN A 79 7.73 -10.63 -13.35
C GLN A 79 8.91 -10.09 -12.53
N VAL A 80 8.73 -8.97 -11.83
CA VAL A 80 9.76 -8.39 -10.99
C VAL A 80 9.76 -9.07 -9.63
N GLY A 81 10.82 -9.79 -9.35
CA GLY A 81 11.04 -10.46 -8.09
C GLY A 81 11.87 -9.66 -7.08
N PHE A 82 11.92 -10.21 -5.88
CA PHE A 82 12.91 -9.86 -4.88
C PHE A 82 14.33 -10.16 -5.41
N PRO A 83 15.37 -9.36 -5.07
CA PRO A 83 15.38 -8.27 -4.08
C PRO A 83 14.89 -6.91 -4.60
N LYS A 84 14.84 -6.72 -5.93
CA LYS A 84 14.50 -5.44 -6.57
C LYS A 84 13.13 -4.90 -6.15
N LEU A 85 12.15 -5.80 -6.08
CA LEU A 85 10.80 -5.51 -5.62
C LEU A 85 10.42 -6.49 -4.52
N LEU A 86 10.06 -5.96 -3.34
CA LEU A 86 9.42 -6.74 -2.30
C LEU A 86 7.90 -6.62 -2.44
N ASN A 87 7.25 -7.71 -2.83
CA ASN A 87 5.80 -7.80 -2.82
C ASN A 87 5.31 -8.30 -1.45
N ALA A 88 4.96 -7.34 -0.60
CA ALA A 88 4.41 -7.51 0.74
C ALA A 88 2.86 -7.46 0.79
N GLY A 89 2.20 -7.91 -0.29
CA GLY A 89 0.75 -8.11 -0.34
C GLY A 89 0.31 -9.39 0.39
N VAL A 90 -0.81 -9.32 1.12
CA VAL A 90 -1.42 -10.49 1.80
C VAL A 90 -2.93 -10.56 1.59
N GLY A 91 -3.40 -11.73 1.17
CA GLY A 91 -4.80 -12.00 0.90
C GLY A 91 -5.75 -11.67 2.06
N GLY A 92 -6.74 -10.83 1.77
CA GLY A 92 -7.80 -10.44 2.70
C GLY A 92 -7.36 -9.49 3.83
N ASP A 93 -6.14 -8.96 3.80
CA ASP A 93 -5.70 -7.98 4.81
C ASP A 93 -6.59 -6.74 4.77
N LYS A 94 -7.04 -6.33 5.95
CA LYS A 94 -7.55 -4.99 6.24
C LYS A 94 -6.40 -4.04 6.53
N THR A 95 -6.68 -2.75 6.56
CA THR A 95 -5.70 -1.70 6.92
C THR A 95 -4.99 -2.02 8.24
N SER A 96 -5.75 -2.30 9.30
CA SER A 96 -5.20 -2.76 10.60
C SER A 96 -4.36 -4.04 10.55
N ASN A 97 -4.56 -4.95 9.60
CA ASN A 97 -3.71 -6.14 9.45
C ASN A 97 -2.37 -5.80 8.80
N VAL A 98 -2.36 -4.84 7.86
CA VAL A 98 -1.13 -4.28 7.31
C VAL A 98 -0.33 -3.59 8.42
N LEU A 99 -0.98 -2.79 9.27
CA LEU A 99 -0.34 -2.17 10.43
C LEU A 99 0.21 -3.21 11.42
N TYR A 100 -0.50 -4.31 11.65
CA TYR A 100 0.00 -5.42 12.46
C TYR A 100 1.31 -5.99 11.91
N ARG A 101 1.42 -6.18 10.59
CA ARG A 101 2.67 -6.62 9.97
C ARG A 101 3.77 -5.58 10.11
N LEU A 102 3.47 -4.31 9.88
CA LEU A 102 4.42 -3.20 10.01
C LEU A 102 4.97 -3.08 11.44
N GLY A 103 4.09 -3.08 12.45
CA GLY A 103 4.45 -2.91 13.85
C GLY A 103 4.84 -4.22 14.53
N ALA A 104 3.84 -5.02 14.90
CA ALA A 104 4.01 -6.18 15.77
C ALA A 104 4.84 -7.32 15.14
N LYS A 105 4.86 -7.43 13.80
CA LYS A 105 5.75 -8.36 13.08
C LYS A 105 7.05 -7.71 12.59
N GLU A 106 7.34 -6.49 13.04
CA GLU A 106 8.62 -5.80 12.80
C GLU A 106 8.98 -5.61 11.32
N LEU A 107 8.00 -5.70 10.39
CA LEU A 107 8.25 -5.42 8.97
C LEU A 107 8.81 -4.00 8.79
N TYR A 108 8.34 -3.04 9.58
CA TYR A 108 8.91 -1.68 9.63
C TYR A 108 10.42 -1.70 9.87
N ALA A 109 10.89 -2.42 10.90
CA ALA A 109 12.31 -2.49 11.24
C ALA A 109 13.12 -3.16 10.12
N GLY A 110 12.58 -4.25 9.55
CA GLY A 110 13.18 -4.95 8.42
C GLY A 110 13.32 -4.09 7.16
N LEU A 111 12.42 -3.12 6.95
CA LEU A 111 12.44 -2.20 5.80
C LEU A 111 13.42 -1.03 5.96
N LYS A 112 13.71 -0.55 7.18
CA LYS A 112 14.56 0.63 7.42
C LYS A 112 15.95 0.54 6.81
N GLN A 113 16.47 -0.66 6.60
CA GLN A 113 17.81 -0.89 6.07
C GLN A 113 17.83 -1.15 4.56
N ARG A 114 16.68 -1.13 3.87
CA ARG A 114 16.60 -1.58 2.47
C ARG A 114 16.78 -0.49 1.43
N GLY A 115 16.78 0.78 1.82
CA GLY A 115 16.90 1.89 0.86
C GLY A 115 15.68 2.03 -0.05
N ILE A 116 14.48 1.73 0.48
CA ILE A 116 13.21 1.83 -0.26
C ILE A 116 13.07 3.23 -0.87
N LYS A 117 13.00 3.28 -2.20
CA LYS A 117 12.82 4.53 -2.98
C LYS A 117 11.38 4.71 -3.43
N LEU A 118 10.70 3.61 -3.73
CA LEU A 118 9.30 3.59 -4.16
C LEU A 118 8.49 2.64 -3.26
N SER A 119 7.35 3.10 -2.75
CA SER A 119 6.35 2.26 -2.11
C SER A 119 5.00 2.45 -2.78
N ILE A 120 4.35 1.36 -3.19
CA ILE A 120 3.00 1.37 -3.75
C ILE A 120 2.07 0.71 -2.73
N LEU A 121 0.97 1.36 -2.39
CA LEU A 121 0.01 0.94 -1.38
C LEU A 121 -1.34 0.67 -2.02
N HIS A 122 -1.86 -0.55 -1.80
CA HIS A 122 -3.19 -0.97 -2.19
C HIS A 122 -3.84 -1.73 -1.03
N MET A 123 -4.68 -1.05 -0.26
CA MET A 123 -5.42 -1.64 0.85
C MET A 123 -6.73 -0.88 1.09
N GLY A 124 -7.57 -1.37 2.01
CA GLY A 124 -8.85 -0.76 2.35
C GLY A 124 -10.05 -1.45 1.70
N SER A 125 -9.87 -2.22 0.63
CA SER A 125 -10.97 -2.98 0.00
C SER A 125 -11.65 -3.93 0.99
N ASN A 126 -10.87 -4.62 1.82
CA ASN A 126 -11.39 -5.56 2.84
C ASN A 126 -12.01 -4.88 4.07
N ASP A 127 -11.85 -3.56 4.20
CA ASP A 127 -12.49 -2.78 5.26
C ASP A 127 -13.93 -2.38 4.91
N LEU A 128 -14.28 -2.43 3.63
CA LEU A 128 -15.61 -2.13 3.12
C LEU A 128 -16.60 -3.24 3.48
N THR A 129 -17.86 -2.84 3.64
CA THR A 129 -19.00 -3.75 3.81
C THR A 129 -20.15 -3.30 2.91
N PRO A 130 -21.19 -4.12 2.67
CA PRO A 130 -22.33 -3.71 1.84
C PRO A 130 -23.03 -2.41 2.30
N LYS A 131 -22.80 -1.98 3.54
CA LYS A 131 -23.47 -0.81 4.15
C LYS A 131 -22.50 0.30 4.56
N ARG A 132 -21.19 0.13 4.37
CA ARG A 132 -20.19 1.07 4.92
C ARG A 132 -18.92 1.09 4.08
N GLY A 133 -18.50 2.30 3.71
CA GLY A 133 -17.21 2.58 3.09
C GLY A 133 -16.08 2.66 4.13
N LEU A 134 -14.98 3.32 3.78
CA LEU A 134 -13.92 3.65 4.75
C LEU A 134 -14.45 4.62 5.81
N THR A 135 -14.07 4.37 7.06
CA THR A 135 -14.40 5.24 8.20
C THR A 135 -13.23 6.16 8.51
N ALA A 136 -13.48 7.19 9.33
CA ALA A 136 -12.41 8.05 9.84
C ALA A 136 -11.31 7.25 10.56
N GLU A 137 -11.67 6.25 11.37
CA GLU A 137 -10.71 5.35 12.04
C GLU A 137 -9.82 4.62 11.03
N ILE A 138 -10.40 4.08 9.96
CA ILE A 138 -9.61 3.37 8.93
C ILE A 138 -8.70 4.34 8.16
N LEU A 139 -9.16 5.57 7.90
CA LEU A 139 -8.34 6.59 7.25
C LEU A 139 -7.19 7.08 8.15
N ASP A 140 -7.41 7.15 9.47
CA ASP A 140 -6.36 7.41 10.45
C ASP A 140 -5.34 6.26 10.48
N GLU A 141 -5.79 5.00 10.46
CA GLU A 141 -4.92 3.82 10.29
C GLU A 141 -4.12 3.88 8.98
N TYR A 142 -4.74 4.32 7.88
CA TYR A 142 -4.07 4.50 6.59
C TYR A 142 -3.00 5.59 6.65
N GLY A 143 -3.32 6.72 7.30
CA GLY A 143 -2.37 7.81 7.57
C GLY A 143 -1.16 7.35 8.40
N LEU A 144 -1.38 6.47 9.37
CA LEU A 144 -0.32 5.85 10.16
C LEU A 144 0.60 4.96 9.29
N ALA A 145 0.06 4.26 8.31
CA ALA A 145 0.86 3.50 7.34
C ALA A 145 1.72 4.41 6.45
N LEU A 146 1.17 5.55 5.98
CA LEU A 146 1.93 6.55 5.21
C LEU A 146 3.10 7.12 6.02
N GLU A 147 2.84 7.50 7.27
CA GLU A 147 3.86 7.99 8.18
C GLU A 147 4.92 6.91 8.49
N THR A 148 4.49 5.65 8.61
CA THR A 148 5.41 4.52 8.81
C THR A 148 6.40 4.42 7.64
N LEU A 149 5.93 4.50 6.40
CA LEU A 149 6.78 4.43 5.22
C LEU A 149 7.71 5.63 5.09
N ARG A 150 7.24 6.84 5.45
CA ARG A 150 8.08 8.03 5.51
C ARG A 150 9.22 7.87 6.52
N ARG A 151 8.95 7.23 7.66
CA ARG A 151 9.94 6.91 8.70
C ARG A 151 10.87 5.75 8.31
N VAL A 152 10.43 4.85 7.43
CA VAL A 152 11.29 3.83 6.81
C VAL A 152 12.34 4.51 5.94
N SER A 153 11.92 5.44 5.09
CA SER A 153 12.80 6.15 4.16
C SER A 153 12.26 7.58 3.93
N PRO A 154 12.92 8.62 4.47
CA PRO A 154 12.49 10.01 4.28
C PRO A 154 12.57 10.52 2.84
N GLU A 155 13.08 9.74 1.88
CA GLU A 155 13.09 10.14 0.46
C GLU A 155 12.11 9.31 -0.38
N VAL A 156 11.40 8.36 0.24
CA VAL A 156 10.48 7.47 -0.46
C VAL A 156 9.38 8.26 -1.18
N VAL A 157 9.13 7.86 -2.42
CA VAL A 157 7.93 8.21 -3.17
C VAL A 157 6.87 7.18 -2.86
N ILE A 158 5.69 7.63 -2.43
CA ILE A 158 4.58 6.75 -2.05
C ILE A 158 3.45 6.90 -3.07
N LEU A 159 3.02 5.80 -3.66
CA LEU A 159 1.86 5.74 -4.56
C LEU A 159 0.69 5.07 -3.82
N VAL A 160 -0.37 5.81 -3.54
CA VAL A 160 -1.61 5.29 -2.96
C VAL A 160 -2.59 5.02 -4.09
N THR A 161 -2.94 3.77 -4.30
CA THR A 161 -3.92 3.41 -5.34
C THR A 161 -5.33 3.41 -4.78
N GLY A 162 -6.30 3.85 -5.57
CA GLY A 162 -7.71 3.72 -5.25
C GLY A 162 -8.19 2.27 -5.28
N ILE A 163 -9.28 2.04 -4.57
CA ILE A 163 -9.96 0.77 -4.43
C ILE A 163 -10.79 0.51 -5.69
N PHE A 164 -10.64 -0.67 -6.29
CA PHE A 164 -11.46 -1.10 -7.42
C PHE A 164 -12.91 -1.36 -7.00
N GLN A 165 -13.83 -1.21 -7.95
CA GLN A 165 -15.23 -1.55 -7.72
C GLN A 165 -15.39 -3.02 -7.32
N ARG A 166 -16.39 -3.29 -6.50
CA ARG A 166 -16.72 -4.64 -6.02
C ARG A 166 -18.17 -4.97 -6.36
N LYS A 167 -18.46 -6.25 -6.58
CA LYS A 167 -19.84 -6.73 -6.83
C LYS A 167 -20.69 -6.78 -5.56
N ASP A 168 -20.06 -6.84 -4.39
CA ASP A 168 -20.71 -7.00 -3.07
C ASP A 168 -20.75 -5.72 -2.23
N VAL A 169 -20.23 -4.60 -2.76
CA VAL A 169 -20.26 -3.28 -2.11
C VAL A 169 -20.87 -2.27 -3.07
N GLY A 170 -21.76 -1.40 -2.57
CA GLY A 170 -22.39 -0.38 -3.40
C GLY A 170 -21.34 0.59 -4.00
N GLN A 171 -21.45 0.87 -5.30
CA GLN A 171 -20.51 1.73 -6.03
C GLN A 171 -20.24 3.07 -5.34
N GLY A 172 -21.30 3.75 -4.86
CA GLY A 172 -21.14 5.03 -4.14
C GLY A 172 -20.30 4.94 -2.86
N LEU A 173 -20.24 3.78 -2.19
CA LEU A 173 -19.37 3.59 -1.03
C LEU A 173 -17.91 3.44 -1.44
N VAL A 174 -17.64 2.76 -2.56
CA VAL A 174 -16.28 2.64 -3.12
C VAL A 174 -15.81 4.01 -3.62
N ASP A 175 -16.66 4.73 -4.35
CA ASP A 175 -16.36 6.06 -4.88
C ASP A 175 -16.06 7.05 -3.76
N GLN A 176 -16.90 7.09 -2.71
CA GLN A 176 -16.66 7.93 -1.55
C GLN A 176 -15.36 7.57 -0.84
N SER A 177 -15.06 6.28 -0.71
CA SER A 177 -13.80 5.82 -0.10
C SER A 177 -12.58 6.27 -0.90
N ASN A 178 -12.68 6.28 -2.23
CA ASN A 178 -11.63 6.76 -3.12
C ASN A 178 -11.43 8.28 -3.02
N LEU A 179 -12.51 9.06 -2.89
CA LEU A 179 -12.43 10.49 -2.60
C LEU A 179 -11.77 10.76 -1.23
N ASP A 180 -12.11 9.96 -0.22
CA ASP A 180 -11.52 10.08 1.11
C ASP A 180 -10.02 9.74 1.13
N LEU A 181 -9.59 8.73 0.37
CA LEU A 181 -8.17 8.41 0.19
C LEU A 181 -7.42 9.50 -0.56
N GLN A 182 -8.01 10.07 -1.62
CA GLN A 182 -7.44 11.21 -2.33
C GLN A 182 -7.24 12.40 -1.37
N GLN A 183 -8.28 12.74 -0.59
CA GLN A 183 -8.18 13.82 0.38
C GLN A 183 -7.13 13.54 1.46
N LEU A 184 -7.01 12.29 1.94
CA LEU A 184 -5.96 11.91 2.89
C LEU A 184 -4.56 12.17 2.32
N VAL A 185 -4.31 11.85 1.04
CA VAL A 185 -3.03 12.12 0.38
C VAL A 185 -2.76 13.62 0.28
N GLU A 186 -3.76 14.41 -0.10
CA GLU A 186 -3.66 15.88 -0.15
C GLU A 186 -3.35 16.46 1.25
N ASP A 187 -4.09 16.03 2.27
CA ASP A 187 -3.88 16.45 3.66
C ASP A 187 -2.48 16.09 4.15
N PHE A 188 -1.97 14.89 3.81
CA PHE A 188 -0.64 14.43 4.18
C PHE A 188 0.47 15.30 3.58
N ASN A 189 0.37 15.62 2.29
CA ASN A 189 1.34 16.49 1.60
C ASN A 189 1.25 17.95 2.07
N ASN A 190 0.05 18.46 2.37
CA ASN A 190 -0.14 19.82 2.88
C ASN A 190 0.55 20.03 4.24
N LEU A 191 0.64 18.99 5.05
CA LEU A 191 1.31 19.03 6.35
C LEU A 191 2.85 18.93 6.24
N ASP A 192 3.40 18.36 5.16
CA ASP A 192 4.85 18.27 4.90
C ASP A 192 5.10 18.32 3.39
N GLN A 193 5.53 19.49 2.93
CA GLN A 193 5.80 19.73 1.51
C GLN A 193 6.98 18.91 0.96
N THR A 194 7.79 18.27 1.83
CA THR A 194 8.86 17.35 1.41
C THR A 194 8.34 15.93 1.13
N ALA A 195 7.12 15.62 1.58
CA ALA A 195 6.49 14.33 1.32
C ALA A 195 6.13 14.19 -0.18
N LYS A 196 6.42 13.01 -0.73
CA LYS A 196 6.17 12.67 -2.14
C LYS A 196 5.10 11.58 -2.22
N VAL A 197 3.90 11.89 -1.72
CA VAL A 197 2.75 10.95 -1.75
C VAL A 197 1.83 11.31 -2.91
N HIS A 198 1.48 10.33 -3.75
CA HIS A 198 0.64 10.54 -4.91
C HIS A 198 -0.54 9.57 -4.88
N TYR A 199 -1.73 10.09 -5.16
CA TYR A 199 -2.92 9.27 -5.35
C TYR A 199 -3.05 8.84 -6.81
N ILE A 200 -3.43 7.58 -7.03
CA ILE A 200 -3.72 7.00 -8.34
C ILE A 200 -5.17 6.51 -8.30
N PRO A 201 -6.11 7.11 -9.05
CA PRO A 201 -7.48 6.60 -9.10
C PRO A 201 -7.53 5.18 -9.70
N PRO A 202 -8.54 4.36 -9.38
CA PRO A 202 -8.72 3.09 -10.07
C PRO A 202 -8.96 3.36 -11.55
N ASP A 203 -8.33 2.56 -12.42
CA ASP A 203 -8.49 2.71 -13.86
C ASP A 203 -9.94 2.40 -14.27
N SER A 204 -10.56 3.29 -15.05
CA SER A 204 -11.95 3.15 -15.49
C SER A 204 -12.19 1.93 -16.37
N ASP A 205 -11.15 1.39 -17.01
CA ASP A 205 -11.22 0.18 -17.81
C ASP A 205 -11.29 -1.09 -16.94
N VAL A 206 -11.06 -0.98 -15.62
CA VAL A 206 -11.25 -2.08 -14.65
C VAL A 206 -12.71 -2.10 -14.18
N THR A 207 -13.55 -2.67 -15.03
CA THR A 207 -15.00 -2.83 -14.82
C THR A 207 -15.35 -4.13 -14.08
N LEU A 208 -16.59 -4.24 -13.58
CA LEU A 208 -17.04 -5.39 -12.77
C LEU A 208 -17.00 -6.74 -13.51
N ASP A 209 -17.11 -6.76 -14.84
CA ASP A 209 -16.96 -7.97 -15.66
C ASP A 209 -15.51 -8.50 -15.67
N LYS A 210 -14.53 -7.66 -15.34
CA LYS A 210 -13.13 -8.07 -15.20
C LYS A 210 -12.78 -8.64 -13.82
N LEU A 211 -13.79 -8.88 -12.98
CA LEU A 211 -13.62 -9.54 -11.69
C LEU A 211 -13.97 -11.03 -11.80
N VAL A 212 -13.05 -11.90 -11.38
CA VAL A 212 -13.25 -13.36 -11.35
C VAL A 212 -14.18 -13.79 -10.21
N ASP A 213 -14.34 -12.96 -9.20
CA ASP A 213 -15.29 -13.12 -8.11
C ASP A 213 -15.90 -11.76 -7.73
N HIS A 214 -16.17 -11.51 -6.43
CA HIS A 214 -16.73 -10.26 -5.96
C HIS A 214 -15.75 -9.07 -5.99
N ALA A 215 -14.44 -9.32 -5.98
CA ALA A 215 -13.44 -8.26 -5.81
C ALA A 215 -12.16 -8.46 -6.62
N HIS A 216 -11.77 -9.68 -6.94
CA HIS A 216 -10.46 -9.94 -7.53
C HIS A 216 -10.44 -9.83 -9.04
N LEU A 217 -9.42 -9.15 -9.55
CA LEU A 217 -9.18 -8.93 -10.97
C LEU A 217 -8.87 -10.25 -11.72
N ASN A 218 -9.29 -10.31 -12.98
CA ASN A 218 -8.81 -11.28 -13.97
C ASN A 218 -7.46 -10.84 -14.56
N GLU A 219 -6.88 -11.65 -15.45
CA GLU A 219 -5.57 -11.37 -16.06
C GLU A 219 -5.55 -10.05 -16.85
N GLU A 220 -6.61 -9.75 -17.61
CA GLU A 220 -6.74 -8.52 -18.38
C GLU A 220 -6.73 -7.27 -17.47
N ALA A 221 -7.50 -7.29 -16.37
CA ALA A 221 -7.51 -6.19 -15.41
C ALA A 221 -6.19 -6.06 -14.63
N TYR A 222 -5.45 -7.15 -14.40
CA TYR A 222 -4.09 -7.05 -13.87
C TYR A 222 -3.13 -6.35 -14.84
N GLU A 223 -3.26 -6.59 -16.15
CA GLU A 223 -2.45 -5.91 -17.15
C GLU A 223 -2.77 -4.41 -17.21
N ILE A 224 -4.06 -4.04 -17.13
CA ILE A 224 -4.48 -2.64 -16.99
C ILE A 224 -3.88 -2.02 -15.73
N PHE A 225 -4.01 -2.70 -14.58
CA PHE A 225 -3.50 -2.21 -13.30
C PHE A 225 -1.98 -2.01 -13.34
N ALA A 226 -1.23 -2.99 -13.84
CA ALA A 226 0.22 -2.90 -13.97
C ALA A 226 0.64 -1.72 -14.86
N ARG A 227 -0.02 -1.56 -16.01
CA ARG A 227 0.23 -0.46 -16.93
C ARG A 227 -0.04 0.89 -16.30
N THR A 228 -1.11 1.02 -15.52
CA THR A 228 -1.46 2.28 -14.85
C THR A 228 -0.47 2.63 -13.76
N LEU A 229 0.03 1.64 -13.00
CA LEU A 229 1.12 1.85 -12.05
C LEU A 229 2.42 2.28 -12.73
N LEU A 230 2.83 1.58 -13.79
CA LEU A 230 4.07 1.89 -14.51
C LEU A 230 4.00 3.25 -15.22
N ARG A 231 2.85 3.61 -15.78
CA ARG A 231 2.62 4.96 -16.33
C ARG A 231 2.84 6.01 -15.25
N LYS A 232 2.31 5.79 -14.03
CA LYS A 232 2.51 6.76 -12.96
C LYS A 232 3.96 6.88 -12.52
N VAL A 233 4.69 5.77 -12.46
CA VAL A 233 6.12 5.77 -12.18
C VAL A 233 6.88 6.57 -13.26
N ASP A 234 6.53 6.40 -14.53
CA ASP A 234 7.13 7.13 -15.66
C ASP A 234 6.86 8.63 -15.59
N GLU A 235 5.61 9.03 -15.34
CA GLU A 235 5.24 10.43 -15.14
C GLU A 235 6.05 11.13 -14.04
N LEU A 236 6.45 10.39 -13.00
CA LEU A 236 7.26 10.89 -11.89
C LEU A 236 8.77 10.83 -12.17
N GLY A 237 9.19 10.38 -13.35
CA GLY A 237 10.60 10.27 -13.73
C GLY A 237 11.34 9.15 -12.98
N LEU A 238 10.61 8.18 -12.40
CA LEU A 238 11.20 7.11 -11.59
C LEU A 238 11.49 5.85 -12.41
N MET A 239 11.24 5.86 -13.72
CA MET A 239 11.47 4.70 -14.59
C MET A 239 12.95 4.35 -14.74
N SER A 240 13.82 5.35 -14.84
CA SER A 240 15.27 5.13 -14.85
C SER A 240 15.75 4.49 -13.55
N GLN A 241 15.08 4.78 -12.42
CA GLN A 241 15.34 4.16 -11.14
C GLN A 241 14.85 2.71 -11.09
N LEU A 242 13.65 2.42 -11.60
CA LEU A 242 13.17 1.04 -11.74
C LEU A 242 14.05 0.22 -12.69
N GLN A 243 14.49 0.78 -13.81
CA GLN A 243 15.39 0.14 -14.77
C GLN A 243 16.79 -0.09 -14.19
N ALA A 244 17.33 0.85 -13.40
CA ALA A 244 18.57 0.66 -12.66
C ALA A 244 18.44 -0.45 -11.60
N ASP A 245 17.26 -0.54 -10.98
CA ASP A 245 16.87 -1.65 -10.13
C ASP A 245 16.43 -2.86 -10.97
N GLY A 246 16.70 -2.87 -12.29
CA GLY A 246 16.50 -3.96 -13.26
C GLY A 246 15.08 -4.50 -13.37
N ILE A 247 14.11 -3.62 -13.23
CA ILE A 247 12.71 -3.77 -13.63
C ILE A 247 12.65 -3.34 -15.10
N ASP A 248 12.73 -4.32 -16.00
CA ASP A 248 12.73 -4.04 -17.44
C ASP A 248 11.33 -3.64 -17.90
N THR A 249 11.26 -2.56 -18.68
CA THR A 249 10.02 -1.89 -19.08
C THR A 249 9.67 -2.28 -20.49
#